data_AF-B9XH41-F1
#
_entry.id   AF-B9XH41-F1
#
_cell.length_a   1.000
_cell.length_b   1.000
_cell.length_c   1.000
_cell.angle_alpha   90.00
_cell.angle_beta   90.00
_cell.angle_gamma   90.00
#
_symmetry.space_group_name_H-M   'P 1'
#
loop_
_entity.id
_entity.type
_entity.pdbx_description
1 polymer ?
#
loop_
_entity_poly.entity_id
_entity_poly.type
_entity_poly.pdbx_seq_one_letter_code
_entity_poly.pdbx_strand_id
1 'polypeptide(L)'
;MDSNEKDSAPALRIQFHLTDGSLQSFAQTDKAAAEKLWESIDPTRLFTKPRIVIGSGNSKTVFVSAEVIRVDFIQTFSQCWGFPAGYTDIVELSEEEFHKYAHLDQPALMAKREEPRPVGDLLVSFVNLRMKGGSPVFVMVEIPIKLPAESQSFMQFMLSKTAFHMRLRGGGTGVVNLANLAAYAVYPGVAQIPADAWPAEPEVNSLT
;
A
#
# COMPACT_ATOMS: atom_id res chain seq x y z
N MET A 1 29.01 -22.84 29.23
CA MET A 1 29.47 -21.72 28.40
C MET A 1 29.98 -22.39 27.14
N ASP A 2 29.26 -22.43 26.02
CA ASP A 2 28.37 -21.41 25.47
C ASP A 2 27.10 -22.02 24.90
N SER A 3 25.96 -21.49 25.33
CA SER A 3 24.68 -21.68 24.66
C SER A 3 24.71 -20.86 23.38
N ASN A 4 24.70 -21.57 22.26
CA ASN A 4 24.49 -21.07 20.92
C ASN A 4 23.12 -20.38 20.86
N GLU A 5 23.09 -19.08 21.16
CA GLU A 5 21.91 -18.22 21.08
C GLU A 5 21.62 -18.03 19.59
N LYS A 6 20.83 -18.98 19.04
CA LYS A 6 20.33 -18.90 17.67
C LYS A 6 19.73 -17.51 17.47
N ASP A 7 20.25 -16.79 16.48
CA ASP A 7 19.64 -15.62 15.85
C ASP A 7 18.17 -15.92 15.54
N SER A 8 17.28 -15.67 16.52
CA SER A 8 15.85 -15.74 16.28
C SER A 8 15.47 -14.47 15.55
N ALA A 9 14.78 -14.62 14.41
CA ALA A 9 14.14 -13.51 13.76
C ALA A 9 13.26 -12.74 14.77
N PRO A 10 13.23 -11.39 14.70
CA PRO A 10 12.43 -10.60 15.62
C PRO A 10 10.94 -10.94 15.44
N ALA A 11 10.18 -10.90 16.53
CA ALA A 11 8.74 -11.14 16.49
C ALA A 11 8.02 -10.11 15.60
N LEU A 12 8.47 -8.85 15.63
CA LEU A 12 8.01 -7.78 14.75
C LEU A 12 9.18 -6.91 14.31
N ARG A 13 9.26 -6.64 13.00
CA ARG A 13 10.14 -5.62 12.43
C ARG A 13 9.29 -4.47 11.89
N ILE A 14 9.70 -3.23 12.20
CA ILE A 14 9.04 -2.01 11.75
C ILE A 14 10.02 -1.25 10.86
N GLN A 15 9.63 -0.91 9.64
CA GLN A 15 10.49 -0.20 8.70
C GLN A 15 9.84 1.10 8.24
N PHE A 16 10.55 2.21 8.40
CA PHE A 16 10.12 3.53 7.96
C PHE A 16 10.83 3.87 6.65
N HIS A 17 10.04 4.10 5.60
CA HIS A 17 10.50 4.60 4.31
C HIS A 17 10.26 6.10 4.26
N LEU A 18 11.33 6.87 4.07
CA LEU A 18 11.31 8.33 4.17
C LEU A 18 11.32 9.00 2.78
N THR A 19 10.91 10.27 2.76
CA THR A 19 10.83 11.12 1.56
C THR A 19 12.18 11.37 0.88
N ASP A 20 13.27 11.23 1.62
CA ASP A 20 14.66 11.31 1.12
C ASP A 20 15.18 9.97 0.56
N GLY A 21 14.34 8.94 0.53
CA GLY A 21 14.69 7.59 0.07
C GLY A 21 15.37 6.71 1.12
N SER A 22 15.61 7.22 2.34
CA SER A 22 16.22 6.43 3.40
C SER A 22 15.25 5.45 4.05
N LEU A 23 15.80 4.36 4.57
CA LEU A 23 15.10 3.29 5.26
C LEU A 23 15.63 3.15 6.69
N GLN A 24 14.74 3.23 7.68
CA GLN A 24 15.10 2.94 9.08
C GLN A 24 14.32 1.73 9.59
N SER A 25 15.03 0.77 10.19
CA SER A 25 14.45 -0.49 10.68
C SER A 25 14.56 -0.61 12.20
N PHE A 26 13.50 -1.09 12.83
CA PHE A 26 13.40 -1.37 14.27
C PHE A 26 12.90 -2.79 14.49
N ALA A 27 13.30 -3.40 15.60
CA ALA A 27 12.93 -4.76 15.94
C ALA A 27 12.35 -4.82 17.35
N GLN A 28 11.26 -5.58 17.51
CA GLN A 28 10.74 -6.04 18.78
C GLN A 28 10.90 -7.57 18.82
N THR A 29 11.72 -8.06 19.74
CA THR A 29 12.02 -9.49 19.89
C THR A 29 11.05 -10.18 20.84
N ASP A 30 10.49 -9.46 21.81
CA ASP A 30 9.49 -10.01 22.72
C ASP A 30 8.13 -10.13 22.01
N LYS A 31 7.63 -11.36 21.92
CA LYS A 31 6.40 -11.66 21.17
C LYS A 31 5.17 -10.98 21.78
N ALA A 32 5.04 -10.96 23.11
CA ALA A 32 3.89 -10.36 23.78
C ALA A 32 3.86 -8.83 23.60
N ALA A 33 5.03 -8.19 23.66
CA ALA A 33 5.17 -6.76 23.37
C ALA A 33 4.91 -6.45 21.89
N ALA A 34 5.34 -7.33 20.97
CA ALA A 34 5.06 -7.21 19.54
C ALA A 34 3.56 -7.28 19.23
N GLU A 35 2.86 -8.26 19.81
CA GLU A 35 1.40 -8.42 19.69
C GLU A 35 0.66 -7.20 20.25
N LYS A 36 1.04 -6.75 21.45
CA LYS A 36 0.46 -5.55 22.06
C LYS A 36 0.69 -4.29 21.21
N LEU A 37 1.88 -4.15 20.62
CA LEU A 37 2.18 -3.03 19.73
C LEU A 37 1.31 -3.09 18.47
N TRP A 38 1.20 -4.27 17.85
CA TRP A 38 0.36 -4.51 16.67
C TRP A 38 -1.11 -4.14 16.91
N GLU A 39 -1.69 -4.61 18.02
CA GLU A 39 -3.09 -4.33 18.40
C GLU A 39 -3.34 -2.84 18.70
N SER A 40 -2.31 -2.10 19.12
CA SER A 40 -2.43 -0.67 19.42
C SER A 40 -2.41 0.24 18.19
N ILE A 41 -2.04 -0.29 17.02
CA ILE A 41 -1.93 0.47 15.79
C ILE A 41 -3.28 0.52 15.09
N ASP A 42 -3.76 1.74 14.85
CA ASP A 42 -4.82 2.02 13.88
C ASP A 42 -4.15 2.45 12.56
N PRO A 43 -4.13 1.60 11.51
CA PRO A 43 -3.44 1.91 10.26
C PRO A 43 -4.05 3.13 9.57
N THR A 44 -5.35 3.37 9.72
CA THR A 44 -6.04 4.51 9.06
C THR A 44 -5.66 5.84 9.70
N ARG A 45 -5.23 5.81 10.96
CA ARG A 45 -4.88 7.01 11.75
C ARG A 45 -3.39 7.19 11.99
N LEU A 46 -2.54 6.28 11.51
CA LEU A 46 -1.09 6.28 11.79
C LEU A 46 -0.43 7.63 11.51
N PHE A 47 -0.77 8.27 10.39
CA PHE A 47 -0.21 9.55 9.96
C PHE A 47 -1.04 10.78 10.37
N THR A 48 -2.12 10.61 11.14
CA THR A 48 -2.92 11.75 11.64
C THR A 48 -2.20 12.54 12.72
N LYS A 49 -1.25 11.91 13.42
CA LYS A 49 -0.38 12.57 14.39
C LYS A 49 0.78 13.23 13.64
N PRO A 50 1.30 14.38 14.10
CA PRO A 50 2.41 15.07 13.44
C PRO A 50 3.74 14.31 13.54
N ARG A 51 3.84 13.34 14.47
CA ARG A 51 5.03 12.52 14.67
C ARG A 51 4.69 11.10 15.07
N ILE A 52 5.58 10.19 14.71
CA ILE A 52 5.63 8.80 15.18
C ILE A 52 6.89 8.64 16.03
N VAL A 53 6.78 7.99 17.19
CA VAL A 53 7.90 7.84 18.13
C VAL A 53 8.17 6.35 18.34
N ILE A 54 9.42 5.94 18.13
CA ILE A 54 9.92 4.63 18.49
C ILE A 54 10.84 4.79 19.69
N GLY A 55 10.57 4.05 20.77
CA GLY A 55 11.35 4.11 22.00
C GLY A 55 11.79 2.73 22.44
N SER A 56 12.98 2.66 23.03
CA SER A 56 13.47 1.51 23.77
C SER A 56 14.00 1.97 25.13
N GLY A 57 14.47 1.04 25.97
CA GLY A 57 15.10 1.39 27.24
C GLY A 57 16.32 2.32 27.09
N ASN A 58 16.97 2.32 25.92
CA ASN A 58 18.24 3.02 25.69
C ASN A 58 18.15 4.16 24.67
N SER A 59 17.05 4.28 23.93
CA SER A 59 16.98 5.21 22.80
C SER A 59 15.56 5.68 22.52
N LYS A 60 15.47 6.81 21.82
CA LYS A 60 14.22 7.37 21.32
C LYS A 60 14.48 7.96 19.94
N THR A 61 13.72 7.48 18.95
CA THR A 61 13.71 8.03 17.59
C THR A 61 12.35 8.65 17.32
N VAL A 62 12.35 9.81 16.66
CA VAL A 62 11.13 10.54 16.30
C VAL A 62 11.11 10.75 14.79
N PHE A 63 10.03 10.30 14.16
CA PHE A 63 9.74 10.55 12.76
C PHE A 63 8.70 11.65 12.63
N VAL A 64 8.96 12.64 11.78
CA VAL A 64 7.94 13.63 11.38
C VAL A 64 7.06 12.97 10.33
N SER A 65 5.75 12.90 10.56
CA SER A 65 4.85 12.13 9.70
C SER A 65 4.84 12.61 8.24
N ALA A 66 5.04 13.92 8.01
CA ALA A 66 5.15 14.49 6.67
C ALA A 66 6.34 13.92 5.88
N GLU A 67 7.40 13.48 6.55
CA GLU A 67 8.61 12.93 5.94
C GLU A 67 8.57 11.39 5.80
N VAL A 68 7.47 10.75 6.21
CA VAL A 68 7.29 9.30 6.09
C VAL A 68 6.40 8.99 4.90
N ILE A 69 6.91 8.23 3.93
CA ILE A 69 6.15 7.71 2.79
C ILE A 69 5.33 6.49 3.21
N ARG A 70 5.96 5.56 3.93
CA ARG A 70 5.39 4.26 4.27
C ARG A 70 5.98 3.72 5.56
N VAL A 71 5.17 2.96 6.30
CA VAL A 71 5.65 2.14 7.42
C VAL A 71 5.28 0.68 7.16
N ASP A 72 6.28 -0.20 7.16
CA ASP A 72 6.11 -1.64 7.01
C ASP A 72 6.17 -2.33 8.36
N PHE A 73 5.25 -3.24 8.60
CA PHE A 73 5.16 -4.08 9.78
C PHE A 73 5.31 -5.55 9.34
N ILE A 74 6.50 -6.09 9.52
CA ILE A 74 6.86 -7.45 9.09
C ILE A 74 6.80 -8.37 10.30
N GLN A 75 5.86 -9.31 10.26
CA GLN A 75 5.59 -10.28 11.33
C GLN A 75 4.87 -11.51 10.77
N THR A 76 4.81 -12.61 11.54
CA THR A 76 4.16 -13.88 11.15
C THR A 76 3.02 -14.33 12.08
N PHE A 77 2.75 -13.61 13.17
CA PHE A 77 1.77 -13.97 14.19
C PHE A 77 0.34 -13.47 13.92
N SER A 78 0.15 -12.55 12.98
CA SER A 78 -1.15 -11.96 12.64
C SER A 78 -1.33 -11.79 11.13
N GLN A 79 -2.58 -11.76 10.68
CA GLN A 79 -2.92 -11.38 9.31
C GLN A 79 -2.94 -9.85 9.16
N CYS A 80 -2.97 -9.39 7.92
CA CYS A 80 -3.19 -7.97 7.61
C CYS A 80 -4.50 -7.47 8.26
N TRP A 81 -4.53 -6.19 8.67
CA TRP A 81 -5.77 -5.59 9.16
C TRP A 81 -6.88 -5.68 8.10
N GLY A 82 -8.13 -5.82 8.54
CA GLY A 82 -9.28 -5.83 7.63
C GLY A 82 -9.34 -4.57 6.77
N PHE A 83 -9.60 -4.71 5.48
CA PHE A 83 -9.70 -3.59 4.57
C PHE A 83 -11.03 -2.84 4.76
N PRO A 84 -11.02 -1.49 4.78
CA PRO A 84 -12.24 -0.69 4.98
C PRO A 84 -13.22 -0.85 3.82
N ALA A 85 -14.45 -0.35 3.92
CA ALA A 85 -15.37 -0.06 2.80
C ALA A 85 -15.71 -1.19 1.79
N GLY A 86 -15.49 -2.46 2.16
CA GLY A 86 -15.88 -3.63 1.37
C GLY A 86 -14.85 -4.06 0.33
N TYR A 87 -13.58 -3.70 0.52
CA TYR A 87 -12.46 -4.23 -0.26
C TYR A 87 -12.16 -5.64 0.21
N THR A 88 -11.92 -6.54 -0.73
CA THR A 88 -11.57 -7.92 -0.42
C THR A 88 -10.08 -8.05 -0.16
N ASP A 89 -9.27 -7.36 -0.95
CA ASP A 89 -7.82 -7.43 -0.83
C ASP A 89 -7.11 -6.19 -1.41
N ILE A 90 -5.96 -5.85 -0.82
CA ILE A 90 -5.02 -4.85 -1.33
C ILE A 90 -3.62 -5.42 -1.16
N VAL A 91 -2.92 -5.64 -2.27
CA VAL A 91 -1.66 -6.38 -2.31
C VAL A 91 -0.61 -5.56 -3.03
N GLU A 92 0.56 -5.40 -2.42
CA GLU A 92 1.72 -4.82 -3.07
C GLU A 92 2.20 -5.71 -4.22
N LEU A 93 2.59 -5.07 -5.33
CA LEU A 93 3.22 -5.71 -6.49
C LEU A 93 4.63 -5.15 -6.68
N SER A 94 5.49 -5.96 -7.28
CA SER A 94 6.69 -5.43 -7.95
C SER A 94 6.30 -4.71 -9.23
N GLU A 95 7.22 -3.90 -9.73
CA GLU A 95 7.05 -3.25 -11.03
C GLU A 95 6.85 -4.27 -12.16
N GLU A 96 7.61 -5.37 -12.17
CA GLU A 96 7.48 -6.42 -13.18
C GLU A 96 6.11 -7.10 -13.13
N GLU A 97 5.63 -7.46 -11.93
CA GLU A 97 4.29 -8.02 -11.75
C GLU A 97 3.21 -7.05 -12.17
N PHE A 98 3.37 -5.76 -11.84
CA PHE A 98 2.43 -4.73 -12.22
C PHE A 98 2.33 -4.60 -13.74
N HIS A 99 3.45 -4.49 -14.46
CA HIS A 99 3.47 -4.44 -15.92
C HIS A 99 2.83 -5.68 -16.55
N LYS A 100 3.16 -6.86 -16.02
CA LYS A 100 2.62 -8.14 -16.48
C LYS A 100 1.11 -8.24 -16.29
N TYR A 101 0.61 -7.96 -15.08
CA TYR A 101 -0.80 -8.17 -14.73
C TYR A 101 -1.72 -7.05 -15.24
N ALA A 102 -1.22 -5.80 -15.30
CA ALA A 102 -1.95 -4.69 -15.89
C ALA A 102 -1.85 -4.69 -17.43
N HIS A 103 -1.09 -5.61 -18.03
CA HIS A 103 -0.88 -5.74 -19.48
C HIS A 103 -0.35 -4.44 -20.14
N LEU A 104 0.52 -3.70 -19.44
CA LEU A 104 1.02 -2.40 -19.94
C LEU A 104 1.83 -2.54 -21.23
N ASP A 105 2.55 -3.65 -21.40
CA ASP A 105 3.31 -3.95 -22.61
C ASP A 105 2.45 -4.53 -23.74
N GLN A 106 1.21 -4.90 -23.44
CA GLN A 106 0.26 -5.51 -24.39
C GLN A 106 -1.12 -4.85 -24.29
N PRO A 107 -1.27 -3.58 -24.71
CA PRO A 107 -2.52 -2.83 -24.57
C PRO A 107 -3.75 -3.51 -25.20
N ALA A 108 -3.54 -4.37 -26.21
CA ALA A 108 -4.60 -5.16 -26.82
C ALA A 108 -5.26 -6.19 -25.88
N LEU A 109 -4.56 -6.60 -24.81
CA LEU A 109 -5.05 -7.52 -23.78
C LEU A 109 -5.63 -6.78 -22.57
N MET A 110 -5.47 -5.45 -22.49
CA MET A 110 -6.02 -4.66 -21.39
C MET A 110 -7.55 -4.63 -21.50
N ALA A 111 -8.22 -5.01 -20.40
CA ALA A 111 -9.67 -4.91 -20.30
C ALA A 111 -10.11 -3.46 -20.58
N LYS A 112 -11.13 -3.29 -21.42
CA LYS A 112 -11.63 -1.95 -21.75
C LYS A 112 -12.49 -1.38 -20.64
N ARG A 113 -12.53 -0.04 -20.55
CA ARG A 113 -13.31 0.74 -19.56
C ARG A 113 -14.80 0.38 -19.55
N GLU A 114 -15.35 0.10 -20.73
CA GLU A 114 -16.80 -0.04 -20.97
C GLU A 114 -17.29 -1.49 -20.90
N GLU A 115 -16.42 -2.46 -20.63
CA GLU A 115 -16.84 -3.87 -20.54
C GLU A 115 -17.79 -4.06 -19.36
N PRO A 116 -19.07 -4.40 -19.60
CA PRO A 116 -20.05 -4.60 -18.54
C PRO A 116 -19.63 -5.82 -17.73
N ARG A 117 -19.49 -5.64 -16.41
CA ARG A 117 -19.21 -6.75 -15.49
C ARG A 117 -20.43 -7.01 -14.62
N PRO A 118 -20.83 -8.27 -14.43
CA PRO A 118 -21.95 -8.64 -13.56
C PRO A 118 -21.77 -8.12 -12.12
N VAL A 119 -22.88 -7.70 -11.50
CA VAL A 119 -22.91 -7.39 -10.07
C VAL A 119 -22.63 -8.67 -9.28
N GLY A 120 -21.76 -8.58 -8.28
CA GLY A 120 -21.30 -9.73 -7.48
C GLY A 120 -19.97 -10.33 -7.95
N ASP A 121 -19.51 -10.01 -9.16
CA ASP A 121 -18.16 -10.39 -9.61
C ASP A 121 -17.10 -9.53 -8.92
N LEU A 122 -15.86 -10.02 -8.90
CA LEU A 122 -14.70 -9.26 -8.40
C LEU A 122 -14.10 -8.41 -9.52
N LEU A 123 -13.98 -7.11 -9.26
CA LEU A 123 -13.16 -6.20 -10.03
C LEU A 123 -11.75 -6.21 -9.46
N VAL A 124 -10.80 -6.70 -10.26
CA VAL A 124 -9.36 -6.52 -10.02
C VAL A 124 -8.92 -5.24 -10.72
N SER A 125 -8.28 -4.34 -9.96
CA SER A 125 -7.66 -3.12 -10.47
C SER A 125 -6.20 -3.05 -10.03
N PHE A 126 -5.36 -2.53 -10.90
CA PHE A 126 -3.95 -2.28 -10.67
C PHE A 126 -3.73 -0.78 -10.56
N VAL A 127 -3.13 -0.33 -9.47
CA VAL A 127 -2.88 1.09 -9.22
C VAL A 127 -1.39 1.35 -9.04
N ASN A 128 -0.87 2.30 -9.82
CA ASN A 128 0.46 2.86 -9.63
C ASN A 128 0.32 4.17 -8.85
N LEU A 129 0.84 4.19 -7.62
CA LEU A 129 0.89 5.38 -6.78
C LEU A 129 2.29 5.98 -6.85
N ARG A 130 2.42 7.20 -7.35
CA ARG A 130 3.68 7.94 -7.33
C ARG A 130 3.76 8.76 -6.06
N MET A 131 4.72 8.42 -5.19
CA MET A 131 4.94 9.11 -3.93
C MET A 131 6.00 10.21 -4.08
N LYS A 132 5.92 11.26 -3.24
CA LYS A 132 7.03 12.20 -3.06
C LYS A 132 8.30 11.43 -2.68
N GLY A 133 9.44 11.83 -3.22
CA GLY A 133 10.71 11.09 -3.08
C GLY A 133 10.97 10.09 -4.22
N GLY A 134 10.01 9.87 -5.10
CA GLY A 134 10.22 9.21 -6.40
C GLY A 134 9.98 7.70 -6.43
N SER A 135 9.89 7.02 -5.27
CA SER A 135 9.59 5.58 -5.23
C SER A 135 8.11 5.31 -5.50
N PRO A 136 7.75 4.61 -6.59
CA PRO A 136 6.37 4.22 -6.83
C PRO A 136 5.93 3.10 -5.88
N VAL A 137 4.64 3.04 -5.58
CA VAL A 137 3.99 1.91 -4.91
C VAL A 137 2.98 1.31 -5.88
N PHE A 138 3.20 0.07 -6.28
CA PHE A 138 2.31 -0.68 -7.15
C PHE A 138 1.40 -1.56 -6.31
N VAL A 139 0.09 -1.48 -6.54
CA VAL A 139 -0.89 -2.28 -5.80
C VAL A 139 -1.89 -2.94 -6.72
N MET A 140 -2.25 -4.17 -6.39
CA MET A 140 -3.47 -4.84 -6.85
C MET A 140 -4.56 -4.62 -5.81
N VAL A 141 -5.76 -4.31 -6.29
CA VAL A 141 -6.95 -4.06 -5.46
C VAL A 141 -8.07 -4.94 -5.97
N GLU A 142 -8.69 -5.69 -5.05
CA GLU A 142 -9.86 -6.52 -5.34
C GLU A 142 -11.10 -5.98 -4.63
N ILE A 143 -12.15 -5.73 -5.40
CA ILE A 143 -13.41 -5.15 -4.90
C ILE A 143 -14.59 -5.89 -5.53
N PRO A 144 -15.63 -6.26 -4.77
CA PRO A 144 -16.88 -6.72 -5.34
C PRO A 144 -17.56 -5.61 -6.13
N ILE A 145 -18.03 -5.92 -7.33
CA ILE A 145 -18.80 -5.01 -8.18
C ILE A 145 -20.16 -4.80 -7.53
N LYS A 146 -20.42 -3.55 -7.14
CA LYS A 146 -21.69 -3.08 -6.59
C LYS A 146 -22.52 -2.40 -7.68
N LEU A 147 -23.78 -2.13 -7.36
CA LEU A 147 -24.64 -1.31 -8.21
C LEU A 147 -24.04 0.09 -8.39
N PRO A 148 -24.22 0.75 -9.54
CA PRO A 148 -23.67 2.09 -9.80
C PRO A 148 -24.01 3.12 -8.71
N ALA A 149 -25.23 3.06 -8.15
CA ALA A 149 -25.68 3.93 -7.06
C ALA A 149 -24.94 3.72 -5.73
N GLU A 150 -24.26 2.58 -5.56
CA GLU A 150 -23.49 2.19 -4.39
C GLU A 150 -21.97 2.25 -4.63
N SER A 151 -21.56 2.56 -5.86
CA SER A 151 -20.16 2.58 -6.26
C SER A 151 -19.51 3.91 -5.88
N GLN A 152 -18.73 3.91 -4.81
CA GLN A 152 -17.73 4.94 -4.57
C GLN A 152 -16.43 4.52 -5.26
N SER A 153 -15.86 5.38 -6.11
CA SER A 153 -14.59 5.08 -6.78
C SER A 153 -13.49 4.81 -5.74
N PHE A 154 -12.68 3.76 -5.96
CA PHE A 154 -11.54 3.45 -5.07
C PHE A 154 -10.65 4.65 -4.83
N MET A 155 -10.36 5.40 -5.89
CA MET A 155 -9.50 6.57 -5.77
C MET A 155 -10.19 7.70 -5.01
N GLN A 156 -11.51 7.90 -5.15
CA GLN A 156 -12.22 8.87 -4.31
C GLN A 156 -12.16 8.49 -2.83
N PHE A 157 -12.34 7.20 -2.51
CA PHE A 157 -12.19 6.72 -1.15
C PHE A 157 -10.76 6.91 -0.63
N MET A 158 -9.75 6.49 -1.40
CA MET A 158 -8.34 6.60 -1.02
C MET A 158 -7.94 8.06 -0.78
N LEU A 159 -8.26 8.96 -1.72
CA LEU A 159 -7.93 10.38 -1.61
C LEU A 159 -8.66 11.08 -0.45
N SER A 160 -9.74 10.50 0.08
CA SER A 160 -10.40 11.02 1.29
C SER A 160 -9.73 10.57 2.60
N LYS A 161 -8.70 9.72 2.55
CA LYS A 161 -8.02 9.17 3.74
C LYS A 161 -6.62 9.74 3.88
N THR A 162 -6.11 9.69 5.12
CA THR A 162 -4.71 10.03 5.42
C THR A 162 -3.76 8.88 5.11
N ALA A 163 -4.26 7.65 5.14
CA ALA A 163 -3.49 6.43 4.97
C ALA A 163 -4.33 5.32 4.39
N PHE A 164 -3.67 4.34 3.77
CA PHE A 164 -4.24 3.03 3.51
C PHE A 164 -3.20 1.96 3.83
N HIS A 165 -3.64 0.72 4.03
CA HIS A 165 -2.77 -0.41 4.28
C HIS A 165 -2.91 -1.48 3.21
N MET A 166 -1.85 -2.27 3.04
CA MET A 166 -1.74 -3.31 2.02
C MET A 166 -0.91 -4.49 2.53
N ARG A 167 -1.15 -5.69 1.99
CA ARG A 167 -0.27 -6.84 2.21
C ARG A 167 1.02 -6.64 1.44
N LEU A 168 2.15 -6.90 2.10
CA LEU A 168 3.47 -6.84 1.46
C LEU A 168 3.77 -8.16 0.76
N ARG A 169 4.54 -8.11 -0.34
CA ARG A 169 4.97 -9.32 -1.08
C ARG A 169 5.77 -10.29 -0.22
N GLY A 170 6.66 -9.75 0.62
CA GLY A 170 7.51 -10.52 1.53
C GLY A 170 6.83 -10.96 2.83
N GLY A 171 5.53 -10.73 2.98
CA GLY A 171 4.79 -10.90 4.22
C GLY A 171 4.81 -9.66 5.11
N GLY A 172 3.81 -9.56 5.98
CA GLY A 172 3.53 -8.37 6.78
C GLY A 172 2.56 -7.40 6.11
N THR A 173 2.54 -6.18 6.61
CA THR A 173 1.59 -5.13 6.20
C THR A 173 2.28 -3.79 6.06
N GLY A 174 2.08 -3.13 4.92
CA GLY A 174 2.54 -1.77 4.68
C GLY A 174 1.41 -0.78 4.92
N VAL A 175 1.70 0.34 5.55
CA VAL A 175 0.79 1.47 5.71
C VAL A 175 1.37 2.67 4.97
N VAL A 176 0.70 3.11 3.91
CA VAL A 176 1.16 4.16 3.01
C VAL A 176 0.55 5.50 3.42
N ASN A 177 1.37 6.55 3.46
CA ASN A 177 0.97 7.90 3.80
C ASN A 177 0.50 8.66 2.56
N LEU A 178 -0.80 8.88 2.45
CA LEU A 178 -1.39 9.53 1.28
C LEU A 178 -1.15 11.04 1.22
N ALA A 179 -0.68 11.68 2.31
CA ALA A 179 -0.23 13.07 2.27
C ALA A 179 1.00 13.27 1.37
N ASN A 180 1.70 12.17 1.05
CA ASN A 180 2.85 12.13 0.16
C ASN A 180 2.51 11.62 -1.25
N LEU A 181 1.24 11.40 -1.59
CA LEU A 181 0.83 11.04 -2.95
C LEU A 181 1.02 12.24 -3.89
N ALA A 182 1.78 12.03 -4.98
CA ALA A 182 2.04 13.04 -6.00
C ALA A 182 1.19 12.82 -7.26
N ALA A 183 1.00 11.57 -7.67
CA ALA A 183 0.15 11.20 -8.80
C ALA A 183 -0.29 9.74 -8.67
N TYR A 184 -1.31 9.34 -9.44
CA TYR A 184 -1.69 7.94 -9.55
C TYR A 184 -2.18 7.59 -10.95
N ALA A 185 -2.12 6.30 -11.30
CA ALA A 185 -2.73 5.73 -12.50
C ALA A 185 -3.45 4.43 -12.13
N VAL A 186 -4.60 4.15 -12.77
CA VAL A 186 -5.44 2.97 -12.50
C VAL A 186 -5.65 2.19 -13.80
N TYR A 187 -5.52 0.87 -13.71
CA TYR A 187 -5.66 -0.07 -14.82
C TYR A 187 -6.55 -1.26 -14.43
N PRO A 188 -7.56 -1.64 -15.24
CA PRO A 188 -8.04 -0.89 -16.39
C PRO A 188 -8.59 0.49 -15.95
N GLY A 189 -8.66 1.42 -16.91
CA GLY A 189 -9.17 2.76 -16.62
C GLY A 189 -10.61 2.74 -16.09
N VAL A 190 -11.00 3.80 -15.39
CA VAL A 190 -12.38 3.96 -14.88
C VAL A 190 -13.39 4.17 -16.02
N ALA A 191 -14.63 3.72 -15.82
CA ALA A 191 -15.70 3.83 -16.81
C ALA A 191 -16.05 5.28 -17.17
N GLN A 192 -15.93 6.21 -16.23
CA GLN A 192 -16.23 7.63 -16.43
C GLN A 192 -14.96 8.45 -16.28
N ILE A 193 -14.60 9.17 -17.35
CA ILE A 193 -13.50 10.12 -17.34
C ILE A 193 -14.08 11.53 -17.12
N PRO A 194 -13.47 12.37 -16.26
CA PRO A 194 -13.87 13.76 -16.13
C PRO A 194 -13.89 14.50 -17.46
N ALA A 195 -14.87 15.40 -17.63
CA ALA A 195 -15.06 16.13 -18.89
C ALA A 195 -13.91 17.10 -19.23
N ASP A 196 -13.10 17.47 -18.25
CA ASP A 196 -11.92 18.32 -18.37
C ASP A 196 -10.61 17.54 -18.60
N ALA A 197 -10.67 16.20 -18.72
CA ALA A 197 -9.50 15.38 -18.96
C ALA A 197 -8.91 15.59 -20.37
N TRP A 198 -7.58 15.55 -20.47
CA TRP A 198 -6.88 15.63 -21.75
C TRP A 198 -6.72 14.21 -22.33
N PRO A 199 -7.15 13.97 -23.59
CA PRO A 199 -7.05 12.65 -24.19
C PRO A 199 -5.60 12.38 -24.62
N ALA A 200 -4.92 11.50 -23.89
CA ALA A 200 -3.57 11.04 -24.21
C ALA A 200 -3.35 9.62 -23.67
N GLU A 201 -2.49 8.86 -24.34
CA GLU A 201 -2.02 7.56 -23.89
C GLU A 201 -0.56 7.67 -23.39
N PRO A 202 -0.14 6.86 -22.41
CA PRO A 202 1.24 6.84 -21.98
C PRO A 202 2.16 6.32 -23.09
N GLU A 203 3.33 6.93 -23.25
CA GLU A 203 4.38 6.37 -24.11
C GLU A 203 4.90 5.07 -23.49
N VAL A 204 4.86 3.98 -24.26
CA VAL A 204 5.50 2.72 -23.88
C VAL A 204 6.99 2.88 -24.12
N ASN A 205 7.73 3.28 -23.10
CA ASN A 205 9.19 3.30 -23.15
C ASN A 205 9.68 1.86 -23.21
N SER A 206 10.00 1.39 -24.42
CA SER A 206 10.74 0.15 -24.60
C SER A 206 12.12 0.37 -23.97
N LEU A 207 12.36 -0.22 -22.80
CA LEU A 207 13.70 -0.29 -22.22
C LEU A 207 14.57 -1.09 -23.22
N THR A 208 15.36 -0.38 -24.03
CA THR A 208 16.47 -0.94 -24.81
C THR A 208 17.69 -1.15 -23.94
#